data_AF-A0A925PD56-F1
#
_entry.id   AF-A0A925PD56-F1
#
_cell.length_a   1.000
_cell.length_b   1.000
_cell.length_c   1.000
_cell.angle_alpha   90.00
_cell.angle_beta   90.00
_cell.angle_gamma   90.00
#
_symmetry.space_group_name_H-M   'P 1'
#
loop_
_entity.id
_entity.type
_entity.pdbx_description
1 polymer ?
#
loop_
_entity_poly.entity_id
_entity_poly.type
_entity_poly.pdbx_seq_one_letter_code
_entity_poly.pdbx_strand_id
1 'polypeptide(L)'
;MSITTYTQAAGDAFRSIGDFATGLVTPAVKLGVTGLARSGKTVFITALVHNLIAGARLPFFDAAAQGRVVRAYLEPQPDEIVPRFEYEKHL
;
A
#
# COMPACT_ATOMS: atom_id res chain seq x y z
N MET A 1 -23.46 20.84 -17.93
CA MET A 1 -22.18 20.14 -18.10
C MET A 1 -21.00 20.78 -17.38
N SER A 2 -21.08 22.02 -16.88
CA SER A 2 -19.99 22.70 -16.15
C SER A 2 -20.11 22.64 -14.62
N ILE A 3 -21.33 22.65 -14.06
CA ILE A 3 -21.56 22.64 -12.60
C ILE A 3 -21.00 21.35 -11.94
N THR A 4 -21.14 20.20 -12.58
CA THR A 4 -20.67 18.90 -12.09
C THR A 4 -19.14 18.85 -11.91
N THR A 5 -18.38 19.46 -12.83
CA THR A 5 -16.92 19.50 -12.78
C THR A 5 -16.39 20.32 -11.62
N TYR A 6 -17.00 21.48 -11.33
CA TYR A 6 -16.59 22.32 -10.20
C TYR A 6 -16.87 21.66 -8.85
N THR A 7 -18.02 20.98 -8.70
CA THR A 7 -18.33 20.21 -7.49
C THR A 7 -17.41 19.01 -7.29
N GLN A 8 -16.99 18.33 -8.36
CA GLN A 8 -16.03 17.22 -8.24
C GLN A 8 -14.61 17.72 -7.95
N ALA A 9 -14.16 18.77 -8.64
CA ALA A 9 -12.86 19.38 -8.40
C ALA A 9 -12.73 19.91 -6.95
N ALA A 10 -13.79 20.52 -6.40
CA ALA A 10 -13.83 20.90 -5.00
C ALA A 10 -13.76 19.67 -4.07
N GLY A 11 -14.54 18.62 -4.35
CA GLY A 11 -14.52 17.38 -3.58
C GLY A 11 -13.15 16.69 -3.55
N ASP A 12 -12.47 16.63 -4.69
CA ASP A 12 -11.15 16.00 -4.80
C ASP A 12 -10.07 16.83 -4.12
N ALA A 13 -10.14 18.16 -4.21
CA ALA A 13 -9.27 19.07 -3.46
C ALA A 13 -9.41 18.86 -1.94
N PHE A 14 -10.64 18.78 -1.42
CA PHE A 14 -10.87 18.48 0.00
C PHE A 14 -10.33 17.11 0.42
N ARG A 15 -10.50 16.05 -0.39
CA ARG A 15 -9.92 14.73 -0.13
C ARG A 15 -8.40 14.77 -0.07
N SER A 16 -7.75 15.43 -1.02
CA SER A 16 -6.28 15.52 -1.05
C SER A 16 -5.69 16.24 0.17
N ILE A 17 -6.38 17.26 0.70
CA ILE A 17 -5.99 17.94 1.94
C ILE A 17 -6.14 17.00 3.14
N GLY A 18 -7.21 16.20 3.18
CA GLY A 18 -7.41 15.18 4.20
C GLY A 18 -6.34 14.09 4.17
N ASP A 19 -6.00 13.60 2.99
CA ASP A 19 -4.93 12.62 2.78
C ASP A 19 -3.57 13.18 3.22
N PHE A 20 -3.29 14.45 2.91
CA PHE A 20 -2.09 15.14 3.35
C PHE A 20 -2.01 15.25 4.88
N ALA A 21 -3.09 15.69 5.53
CA ALA A 21 -3.15 15.80 6.98
C ALA A 21 -2.95 14.45 7.68
N THR A 22 -3.55 13.39 7.13
CA THR A 22 -3.39 12.01 7.64
C THR A 22 -1.93 11.55 7.49
N GLY A 23 -1.29 11.85 6.35
CA GLY A 23 0.11 11.51 6.09
C GLY A 23 1.12 12.15 7.06
N LEU A 24 0.77 13.26 7.72
CA LEU A 24 1.60 13.87 8.76
C LEU A 24 1.60 13.07 10.07
N VAL A 25 0.50 12.38 10.37
CA VAL A 25 0.32 11.59 11.60
C VAL A 25 0.70 10.12 11.38
N THR A 26 0.37 9.59 10.20
CA THR A 26 0.64 8.20 9.81
C THR A 26 1.38 8.22 8.48
N PRO A 27 2.71 8.38 8.49
CA PRO A 27 3.49 8.42 7.27
C PRO A 27 3.34 7.10 6.51
N ALA A 28 2.87 7.19 5.27
CA ALA A 28 2.67 6.04 4.38
C ALA A 28 3.60 6.15 3.17
N VAL A 29 4.08 5.00 2.69
CA VAL A 29 4.90 4.88 1.49
C VAL A 29 4.15 4.07 0.44
N LYS A 30 3.99 4.61 -0.76
CA LYS A 30 3.40 3.89 -1.90
C LYS A 30 4.53 3.27 -2.72
N LEU A 31 4.54 1.94 -2.81
CA LEU A 31 5.56 1.17 -3.56
C LEU A 31 4.97 0.66 -4.89
N GLY A 32 5.47 1.18 -6.01
CA GLY A 32 5.15 0.66 -7.33
C GLY A 32 5.97 -0.59 -7.66
N VAL A 33 5.32 -1.68 -8.05
CA VAL A 33 5.99 -2.92 -8.49
C VAL A 33 5.69 -3.15 -9.97
N THR A 34 6.73 -3.20 -10.80
CA THR A 34 6.62 -3.37 -12.26
C THR A 34 7.66 -4.35 -12.81
N GLY A 35 7.58 -4.64 -14.10
CA GLY A 35 8.43 -5.59 -14.81
C GLY A 35 7.71 -6.30 -15.95
N LEU A 36 8.47 -6.94 -16.84
CA LEU A 36 7.96 -7.70 -17.98
C LEU A 36 7.02 -8.85 -17.54
N ALA A 37 6.27 -9.40 -18.50
CA ALA A 37 5.47 -10.60 -18.26
C ALA A 37 6.39 -11.73 -17.73
N ARG A 38 5.90 -12.49 -16.72
CA ARG A 38 6.65 -13.59 -16.07
C ARG A 38 7.93 -13.17 -15.34
N SER A 39 8.18 -11.88 -15.10
CA SER A 39 9.34 -11.44 -14.30
C SER A 39 9.23 -11.72 -12.79
N GLY A 40 8.15 -12.35 -12.32
CA GLY A 40 7.97 -12.71 -10.91
C GLY A 40 7.31 -11.65 -10.02
N LYS A 41 6.68 -10.59 -10.57
CA LYS A 41 6.01 -9.54 -9.77
C LYS A 41 5.06 -10.08 -8.70
N THR A 42 4.20 -11.04 -9.07
CA THR A 42 3.24 -11.65 -8.13
C THR A 42 3.96 -12.39 -7.01
N VAL A 43 4.93 -13.24 -7.35
CA VAL A 43 5.73 -13.98 -6.36
C VAL A 43 6.47 -13.02 -5.42
N PHE A 44 7.04 -11.94 -5.97
CA PHE A 44 7.71 -10.91 -5.19
C PHE A 44 6.76 -10.24 -4.18
N ILE A 45 5.59 -9.76 -4.63
CA ILE A 45 4.61 -9.10 -3.74
C ILE A 45 4.14 -10.07 -2.67
N THR A 46 3.77 -11.30 -3.04
CA THR A 46 3.31 -12.32 -2.09
C THR A 46 4.38 -12.63 -1.05
N ALA A 47 5.62 -12.87 -1.47
CA ALA A 47 6.72 -13.19 -0.56
C ALA A 47 7.03 -12.01 0.38
N LEU A 48 7.06 -10.78 -0.13
CA LEU A 48 7.29 -9.58 0.67
C LEU A 48 6.19 -9.44 1.75
N VAL A 49 4.93 -9.48 1.35
CA VAL A 49 3.78 -9.34 2.25
C VAL A 49 3.76 -10.47 3.28
N HIS A 50 3.99 -11.71 2.85
CA HIS A 50 4.01 -12.86 3.75
C HIS A 50 5.11 -12.76 4.81
N ASN A 51 6.35 -12.45 4.42
CA ASN A 51 7.44 -12.36 5.37
C ASN A 51 7.25 -11.22 6.39
N LEU A 52 6.66 -10.09 5.97
CA LEU A 52 6.35 -9.00 6.89
C LEU A 52 5.30 -9.42 7.92
N ILE A 53 4.18 -9.99 7.48
CA ILE A 53 3.07 -10.39 8.37
C ILE A 53 3.48 -11.55 9.28
N ALA A 54 4.23 -12.53 8.76
CA ALA A 54 4.70 -13.67 9.53
C ALA A 54 5.81 -13.32 10.54
N GLY A 55 6.34 -12.09 10.51
CA GLY A 55 7.45 -11.69 11.37
C GLY A 55 8.73 -12.48 11.08
N ALA A 56 8.94 -12.85 9.81
CA ALA A 56 10.11 -13.63 9.41
C ALA A 56 11.41 -12.83 9.62
N ARG A 57 12.54 -13.54 9.72
CA ARG A 57 13.85 -12.90 9.80
C ARG A 57 14.20 -12.26 8.45
N LEU A 58 14.22 -10.93 8.42
CA LEU A 58 14.56 -10.12 7.25
C LEU A 58 15.93 -9.44 7.47
N PRO A 59 17.06 -10.16 7.34
CA PRO A 59 18.38 -9.65 7.71
C PRO A 59 18.86 -8.46 6.85
N PHE A 60 18.32 -8.32 5.63
CA PHE A 60 18.62 -7.20 4.72
C PHE A 60 17.60 -6.06 4.82
N PHE A 61 16.70 -6.11 5.81
CA PHE A 61 15.78 -5.04 6.11
C PHE A 61 16.07 -4.50 7.50
N ASP A 62 16.88 -3.45 7.58
CA ASP A 62 17.45 -2.93 8.84
C ASP A 62 16.40 -2.69 9.93
N ALA A 63 15.21 -2.19 9.58
CA ALA A 63 14.14 -1.98 10.55
C ALA A 63 13.70 -3.29 11.22
N ALA A 64 13.59 -4.38 10.46
CA ALA A 64 13.26 -5.70 10.99
C ALA A 64 14.48 -6.35 11.65
N ALA A 65 15.68 -6.25 11.05
CA ALA A 65 16.91 -6.83 11.59
C ALA A 65 17.31 -6.25 12.95
N GLN A 66 17.04 -4.96 13.18
CA GLN A 66 17.25 -4.27 14.45
C GLN A 66 16.08 -4.42 15.44
N GLY A 67 15.04 -5.20 15.09
CA GLY A 67 13.87 -5.41 15.95
C GLY A 67 12.99 -4.17 16.14
N ARG A 68 13.04 -3.19 15.23
CA ARG A 68 12.22 -1.96 15.31
C ARG A 68 10.80 -2.14 14.77
N VAL A 69 10.53 -3.20 14.02
CA VAL A 69 9.18 -3.51 13.52
C VAL A 69 8.38 -4.19 14.65
N VAL A 70 7.37 -3.48 15.17
CA VAL A 70 6.50 -3.99 16.25
C VAL A 70 5.44 -4.96 15.72
N ARG A 71 4.84 -4.63 14.57
CA ARG A 71 3.79 -5.44 13.94
C ARG A 71 3.67 -5.10 12.46
N ALA A 72 3.27 -6.08 11.66
CA ALA A 72 2.72 -5.88 10.33
C ALA A 72 1.39 -6.61 10.20
N TYR A 73 0.44 -6.01 9.48
CA TYR A 73 -0.88 -6.59 9.20
C TYR A 73 -1.41 -6.00 7.89
N LEU A 74 -2.39 -6.68 7.28
CA LEU A 74 -3.09 -6.15 6.11
C LEU A 74 -4.15 -5.16 6.56
N GLU A 75 -4.07 -3.95 6.02
CA GLU A 75 -5.12 -2.95 6.14
C GLU A 75 -6.12 -3.09 4.98
N PRO A 76 -7.41 -2.84 5.20
CA PRO A 76 -8.38 -2.79 4.11
C PRO A 76 -7.97 -1.78 3.03
N GLN A 77 -8.20 -2.15 1.76
CA GLN A 77 -7.95 -1.27 0.63
C GLN A 77 -8.83 -0.02 0.75
N PRO A 78 -8.27 1.21 0.75
CA PRO A 78 -9.04 2.44 0.93
C PRO A 78 -9.84 2.84 -0.32
N ASP A 79 -9.46 2.32 -1.49
CA ASP A 79 -10.07 2.63 -2.78
C ASP A 79 -10.82 1.42 -3.34
N GLU A 80 -12.14 1.53 -3.41
CA GLU A 80 -13.04 0.48 -3.91
C GLU A 80 -12.98 0.30 -5.44
N ILE A 81 -12.48 1.28 -6.19
CA ILE A 81 -12.41 1.20 -7.66
C ILE A 81 -11.14 0.52 -8.15
N VAL A 82 -10.12 0.43 -7.29
CA VAL A 82 -8.85 -0.24 -7.60
C VAL A 82 -8.93 -1.68 -7.13
N PRO A 83 -8.76 -2.67 -8.03
CA PRO A 83 -8.72 -4.08 -7.65
C PRO A 83 -7.65 -4.32 -6.57
N ARG A 84 -8.07 -4.96 -5.47
CA ARG A 84 -7.14 -5.40 -4.44
C ARG A 84 -6.27 -6.53 -4.98
N PHE A 85 -5.00 -6.54 -4.61
CA PHE A 85 -4.15 -7.70 -4.83
C PHE A 85 -4.67 -8.89 -4.01
N GLU A 86 -5.00 -10.00 -4.68
CA GLU A 86 -5.57 -11.20 -4.04
C GLU A 86 -4.49 -12.03 -3.31
N TYR A 87 -3.86 -11.44 -2.30
CA TYR A 87 -2.76 -12.04 -1.54
C TYR A 87 -3.06 -13.48 -1.09
N GLU A 88 -4.27 -13.71 -0.57
CA GLU A 88 -4.68 -14.98 0.01
C GLU A 88 -4.79 -16.10 -1.03
N LYS A 89 -5.03 -15.77 -2.30
CA LYS A 89 -5.06 -16.75 -3.39
C LYS A 89 -3.67 -17.11 -3.92
N HIS A 90 -2.65 -16.33 -3.57
CA HIS A 90 -1.28 -16.53 -4.02
C HIS A 90 -0.37 -17.19 -2.98
N LEU A 91 -0.88 -17.45 -1.77
CA LEU A 91 -0.18 -18.17 -0.70
C LEU A 91 -0.02 -19.66 -1.01
#